data_AF-A0A672JV11-F1
#
_entry.id   AF-A0A672JV11-F1
#
_cell.length_a   1.000
_cell.length_b   1.000
_cell.length_c   1.000
_cell.angle_alpha   90.00
_cell.angle_beta   90.00
_cell.angle_gamma   90.00
#
_symmetry.space_group_name_H-M   'P 1'
#
loop_
_entity.id
_entity.type
_entity.pdbx_description
1 polymer ?
#
loop_
_entity_poly.entity_id
_entity_poly.type
_entity_poly.pdbx_seq_one_letter_code
_entity_poly.pdbx_strand_id
1 'polypeptide(L)'
;MAAPIFTTRKRWIITWKYTVVSSEVEKTEADLRQMVVLSKPEWQRLQDSVNGINQHNRSVIAAGQQREALHMRSKELVKHWSNTIAGQRQKKLEAKKIREAIEEEERKQIDIEEAKYQAQIRKEAIEKAKAQQYYQTDRVKGFHSALLLAEVLKEREAQIELKRMKQNTSKDIDRDILAEMACREEQALQQEQQKAIQRKQDQLATAESVKQQMKDHDMKKEQERQEVQREAEEIERLRDLHVWEESMTERKKQEEKRSAMKGHQDYMTNRELMKATEAQRQEEEEEKRKQFAKHKEKVMKMRKEKQEEMFRELQRQRETIIQKLAVQKQQQISNEEELMVKAVAEREAKQAREQREKEEKHAAMLNSIAAHRESMRKEQERKAEEEKQKALEMLNAKMEAAKIFMKKKELQAQKAREEGKTLQDIYIQEMAEKRARHHRTKKEEKDFAERNTALIVGEENQFQKYAKQVFETAGKAGRNTFPLMKAAREGIGGGLGPVFGGLRPSYLVHDESGVEMPSYVSGTTQNIKEQNETPDIQQSKKRLGFTL
;
A
#
# COMPACT_ATOMS: atom_id res chain seq x y z
N MET A 1 -37.00 33.88 -43.94
CA MET A 1 -36.98 34.63 -45.22
C MET A 1 -38.33 34.44 -45.93
N ALA A 2 -38.58 35.11 -47.05
CA ALA A 2 -39.94 35.29 -47.60
C ALA A 2 -40.57 34.03 -48.24
N ALA A 3 -41.91 34.04 -48.35
CA ALA A 3 -42.68 33.20 -49.27
C ALA A 3 -42.65 33.81 -50.70
N PRO A 4 -43.19 33.15 -51.76
CA PRO A 4 -44.62 33.39 -52.08
C PRO A 4 -45.41 32.31 -52.88
N ILE A 5 -46.74 32.30 -52.65
CA ILE A 5 -47.84 32.20 -53.67
C ILE A 5 -48.18 30.81 -54.30
N PHE A 6 -49.27 30.77 -55.09
CA PHE A 6 -50.33 29.74 -55.17
C PHE A 6 -50.97 29.71 -56.59
N THR A 7 -51.75 28.66 -56.93
CA THR A 7 -52.67 28.53 -58.12
C THR A 7 -52.03 28.32 -59.52
N THR A 8 -52.67 27.75 -60.57
CA THR A 8 -53.90 26.90 -60.75
C THR A 8 -53.90 26.11 -62.08
N ARG A 9 -54.80 25.11 -62.18
CA ARG A 9 -55.52 24.60 -63.39
C ARG A 9 -54.75 24.18 -64.66
N LYS A 10 -54.99 22.94 -65.09
CA LYS A 10 -55.28 22.61 -66.50
C LYS A 10 -56.62 21.85 -66.60
N ARG A 11 -57.26 21.91 -67.78
CA ARG A 11 -58.69 21.64 -68.00
C ARG A 11 -58.85 20.47 -68.97
N TRP A 12 -59.63 19.45 -68.62
CA TRP A 12 -60.04 18.42 -69.57
C TRP A 12 -61.12 18.98 -70.50
N ILE A 13 -61.06 18.60 -71.79
CA ILE A 13 -62.06 18.91 -72.81
C ILE A 13 -62.34 17.61 -73.54
N ILE A 14 -63.59 17.13 -73.46
CA ILE A 14 -64.06 15.93 -74.18
C ILE A 14 -64.90 16.40 -75.35
N THR A 15 -64.37 16.27 -76.57
CA THR A 15 -65.08 16.62 -77.81
C THR A 15 -65.78 15.39 -78.38
N TRP A 16 -67.10 15.31 -78.20
CA TRP A 16 -67.93 14.36 -78.94
C TRP A 16 -68.03 14.81 -80.40
N LYS A 17 -67.49 14.02 -81.33
CA LYS A 17 -67.84 14.11 -82.75
C LYS A 17 -68.91 13.07 -83.06
N TYR A 18 -70.16 13.53 -83.16
CA TYR A 18 -71.18 12.79 -83.89
C TYR A 18 -70.80 12.79 -85.38
N THR A 19 -70.76 11.60 -85.99
CA THR A 19 -70.73 11.45 -87.45
C THR A 19 -71.97 10.67 -87.83
N VAL A 20 -73.07 11.38 -88.11
CA VAL A 20 -74.28 10.78 -88.66
C VAL A 20 -74.00 10.43 -90.12
N VAL A 21 -74.13 9.15 -90.47
CA VAL A 21 -74.29 8.72 -91.86
C VAL A 21 -75.73 8.24 -91.99
N SER A 22 -76.58 9.09 -92.56
CA SER A 22 -77.96 8.73 -92.87
C SER A 22 -77.97 7.69 -93.97
N SER A 23 -78.56 6.52 -93.70
CA SER A 23 -79.02 5.62 -94.76
C SER A 23 -80.37 6.14 -95.27
N GLU A 24 -80.35 7.01 -96.28
CA GLU A 24 -81.58 7.42 -96.96
C GLU A 24 -82.17 6.21 -97.70
N VAL A 25 -83.46 5.94 -97.47
CA VAL A 25 -84.18 4.84 -98.10
C VAL A 25 -84.80 5.35 -99.39
N GLU A 26 -84.01 5.39 -100.47
CA GLU A 26 -84.58 5.52 -101.82
C GLU A 26 -85.36 4.25 -102.16
N LYS A 27 -86.68 4.40 -102.30
CA LYS A 27 -87.53 3.35 -102.88
C LYS A 27 -87.36 3.35 -104.40
N THR A 28 -86.46 2.52 -104.90
CA THR A 28 -86.49 2.10 -106.30
C THR A 28 -87.42 0.90 -106.48
N GLU A 29 -88.14 0.88 -107.61
CA GLU A 29 -89.19 -0.12 -107.87
C GLU A 29 -88.60 -1.47 -108.31
N ALA A 30 -89.34 -2.55 -108.09
CA ALA A 30 -88.87 -3.90 -108.39
C ALA A 30 -88.96 -4.24 -109.89
N ASP A 31 -87.83 -4.47 -110.55
CA ASP A 31 -87.80 -5.04 -111.90
C ASP A 31 -88.09 -6.55 -111.85
N LEU A 32 -89.35 -6.91 -112.14
CA LEU A 32 -89.90 -8.26 -112.01
C LEU A 32 -89.50 -9.22 -113.16
N ARG A 33 -88.24 -9.19 -113.63
CA ARG A 33 -87.78 -9.94 -114.82
C ARG A 33 -86.52 -10.80 -114.66
N GLN A 34 -85.95 -10.95 -113.46
CA GLN A 34 -84.79 -11.84 -113.23
C GLN A 34 -85.10 -12.98 -112.24
N MET A 35 -85.43 -14.16 -112.75
CA MET A 35 -85.61 -15.38 -111.95
C MET A 35 -84.29 -16.14 -111.82
N VAL A 36 -83.48 -15.79 -110.81
CA VAL A 36 -82.15 -16.38 -110.58
C VAL A 36 -82.26 -17.77 -109.93
N VAL A 37 -81.82 -18.81 -110.64
CA VAL A 37 -81.77 -20.19 -110.12
C VAL A 37 -80.49 -20.39 -109.29
N LEU A 38 -80.56 -20.16 -107.99
CA LEU A 38 -79.44 -20.37 -107.06
C LEU A 38 -79.17 -21.85 -106.81
N SER A 39 -77.88 -22.24 -106.84
CA SER A 39 -77.49 -23.61 -106.51
C SER A 39 -77.45 -23.87 -105.00
N LYS A 40 -77.69 -25.11 -104.58
CA LYS A 40 -77.81 -25.50 -103.16
C LYS A 40 -76.65 -25.04 -102.25
N PRO A 41 -75.34 -25.20 -102.61
CA PRO A 41 -74.25 -24.70 -101.77
C PRO A 41 -74.15 -23.18 -101.72
N GLU A 42 -74.61 -22.47 -102.76
CA GLU A 42 -74.61 -21.00 -102.77
C GLU A 42 -75.77 -20.41 -101.97
N TRP A 43 -76.93 -21.09 -102.01
CA TRP A 43 -78.02 -20.83 -101.07
C TRP A 43 -77.55 -21.02 -99.62
N GLN A 44 -76.85 -22.12 -99.31
CA GLN A 44 -76.26 -22.33 -97.98
C GLN A 44 -75.25 -21.25 -97.62
N ARG A 45 -74.35 -20.86 -98.54
CA ARG A 45 -73.37 -19.77 -98.31
C ARG A 45 -74.04 -18.41 -98.03
N LEU A 46 -75.16 -18.11 -98.71
CA LEU A 46 -75.97 -16.92 -98.45
C LEU A 46 -76.71 -17.03 -97.11
N GLN A 47 -77.26 -18.20 -96.80
CA GLN A 47 -77.95 -18.47 -95.54
C GLN A 47 -76.99 -18.39 -94.34
N ASP A 48 -75.78 -18.93 -94.43
CA ASP A 48 -74.73 -18.84 -93.40
C ASP A 48 -74.17 -17.42 -93.25
N SER A 49 -74.12 -16.66 -94.35
CA SER A 49 -73.78 -15.22 -94.34
C SER A 49 -74.84 -14.40 -93.58
N VAL A 50 -76.12 -14.61 -93.88
CA VAL A 50 -77.26 -13.97 -93.20
C VAL A 50 -77.36 -14.40 -91.74
N ASN A 51 -77.06 -15.66 -91.42
CA ASN A 51 -76.99 -16.20 -90.06
C ASN A 51 -75.70 -15.80 -89.30
N GLY A 52 -74.77 -15.08 -89.94
CA GLY A 52 -73.54 -14.57 -89.32
C GLY A 52 -72.48 -15.63 -88.98
N ILE A 53 -72.58 -16.87 -89.50
CA ILE A 53 -71.72 -18.00 -89.11
C ILE A 53 -70.42 -18.03 -89.95
N ASN A 54 -69.65 -16.95 -89.88
CA ASN A 54 -68.34 -16.83 -90.55
C ASN A 54 -67.27 -17.70 -89.87
N GLN A 55 -67.25 -19.00 -90.20
CA GLN A 55 -66.37 -20.00 -89.57
C GLN A 55 -64.87 -19.70 -89.80
N HIS A 56 -64.48 -19.28 -91.01
CA HIS A 56 -63.07 -19.10 -91.38
C HIS A 56 -62.33 -18.06 -90.53
N ASN A 57 -62.93 -16.89 -90.30
CA ASN A 57 -62.31 -15.82 -89.50
C ASN A 57 -62.16 -16.23 -88.03
N ARG A 58 -63.07 -17.06 -87.49
CA ARG A 58 -62.94 -17.65 -86.16
C ARG A 58 -61.72 -18.58 -86.08
N SER A 59 -61.46 -19.38 -87.11
CA SER A 59 -60.27 -20.25 -87.17
C SER A 59 -58.95 -19.47 -87.17
N VAL A 60 -58.86 -18.35 -87.89
CA VAL A 60 -57.65 -17.50 -87.92
C VAL A 60 -57.39 -16.85 -86.56
N ILE A 61 -58.43 -16.30 -85.92
CA ILE A 61 -58.33 -15.70 -84.57
C ILE A 61 -57.95 -16.77 -83.54
N ALA A 62 -58.55 -17.96 -83.60
CA ALA A 62 -58.21 -19.09 -82.73
C ALA A 62 -56.75 -19.55 -82.91
N ALA A 63 -56.24 -19.59 -84.14
CA ALA A 63 -54.83 -19.91 -84.41
C ALA A 63 -53.86 -18.85 -83.85
N GLY A 64 -54.22 -17.57 -83.91
CA GLY A 64 -53.49 -16.48 -83.26
C GLY A 64 -53.43 -16.67 -81.74
N GLN A 65 -54.60 -16.86 -81.10
CA GLN A 65 -54.71 -17.12 -79.66
C GLN A 65 -53.95 -18.37 -79.22
N GLN A 66 -53.98 -19.45 -80.02
CA GLN A 66 -53.18 -20.66 -79.77
C GLN A 66 -51.67 -20.37 -79.84
N ARG A 67 -51.21 -19.59 -80.82
CA ARG A 67 -49.79 -19.19 -80.94
C ARG A 67 -49.34 -18.35 -79.75
N GLU A 68 -50.17 -17.42 -79.29
CA GLU A 68 -49.90 -16.60 -78.10
C GLU A 68 -49.87 -17.46 -76.82
N ALA A 69 -50.84 -18.36 -76.65
CA ALA A 69 -50.87 -19.29 -75.52
C ALA A 69 -49.65 -20.24 -75.49
N LEU A 70 -49.22 -20.75 -76.65
CA LEU A 70 -48.01 -21.57 -76.78
C LEU A 70 -46.74 -20.75 -76.48
N HIS A 71 -46.68 -19.49 -76.90
CA HIS A 71 -45.57 -18.58 -76.60
C HIS A 71 -45.52 -18.20 -75.10
N MET A 72 -46.67 -18.03 -74.44
CA MET A 72 -46.73 -17.82 -72.99
C MET A 72 -46.29 -19.06 -72.20
N ARG A 73 -46.78 -20.25 -72.58
CA ARG A 73 -46.31 -21.54 -72.04
C ARG A 73 -44.81 -21.73 -72.23
N SER A 74 -44.28 -21.38 -73.41
CA SER A 74 -42.84 -21.42 -73.70
C SER A 74 -42.05 -20.47 -72.80
N LYS A 75 -42.51 -19.22 -72.62
CA LYS A 75 -41.91 -18.29 -71.66
C LYS A 75 -41.95 -18.81 -70.22
N GLU A 76 -43.02 -19.49 -69.82
CA GLU A 76 -43.15 -20.10 -68.50
C GLU A 76 -42.14 -21.24 -68.30
N LEU A 77 -42.03 -22.16 -69.26
CA LEU A 77 -41.00 -23.21 -69.23
C LEU A 77 -39.58 -22.62 -69.13
N VAL A 78 -39.28 -21.59 -69.95
CA VAL A 78 -37.96 -20.94 -69.98
C VAL A 78 -37.62 -20.17 -68.69
N LYS A 79 -38.61 -19.66 -67.93
CA LYS A 79 -38.35 -19.09 -66.58
C LYS A 79 -37.69 -20.09 -65.63
N HIS A 80 -38.03 -21.37 -65.77
CA HIS A 80 -37.52 -22.44 -64.91
C HIS A 80 -36.22 -23.08 -65.45
N TRP A 81 -35.73 -22.66 -66.63
CA TRP A 81 -34.49 -23.16 -67.22
C TRP A 81 -33.26 -22.51 -66.58
N SER A 82 -32.61 -23.26 -65.68
CA SER A 82 -31.39 -22.90 -64.95
C SER A 82 -30.20 -22.45 -65.82
N ASN A 83 -30.17 -22.89 -67.08
CA ASN A 83 -29.04 -22.67 -68.00
C ASN A 83 -29.20 -21.42 -68.89
N THR A 84 -30.32 -20.70 -68.80
CA THR A 84 -30.56 -19.42 -69.50
C THR A 84 -29.61 -18.34 -68.99
N ILE A 85 -29.10 -17.45 -69.87
CA ILE A 85 -28.19 -16.34 -69.48
C ILE A 85 -28.76 -15.49 -68.33
N ALA A 86 -30.07 -15.26 -68.31
CA ALA A 86 -30.76 -14.58 -67.21
C ALA A 86 -30.68 -15.37 -65.89
N GLY A 87 -30.97 -16.67 -65.91
CA GLY A 87 -30.87 -17.56 -64.74
C GLY A 87 -29.43 -17.71 -64.23
N GLN A 88 -28.44 -17.78 -65.12
CA GLN A 88 -27.03 -17.76 -64.74
C GLN A 88 -26.61 -16.44 -64.08
N ARG A 89 -27.14 -15.29 -64.54
CA ARG A 89 -26.92 -13.99 -63.90
C ARG A 89 -27.60 -13.92 -62.52
N GLN A 90 -28.84 -14.41 -62.39
CA GLN A 90 -29.55 -14.51 -61.11
C GLN A 90 -28.76 -15.37 -60.11
N LYS A 91 -28.37 -16.60 -60.50
CA LYS A 91 -27.52 -17.47 -59.66
C LYS A 91 -26.19 -16.84 -59.25
N LYS A 92 -25.55 -16.05 -60.13
CA LYS A 92 -24.32 -15.31 -59.77
C LYS A 92 -24.58 -14.17 -58.78
N LEU A 93 -25.72 -13.48 -58.88
CA LEU A 93 -26.13 -12.45 -57.91
C LEU A 93 -26.55 -13.06 -56.57
N GLU A 94 -27.23 -14.21 -56.58
CA GLU A 94 -27.61 -14.98 -55.39
C GLU A 94 -26.36 -15.53 -54.68
N ALA A 95 -25.44 -16.18 -55.41
CA ALA A 95 -24.17 -16.65 -54.85
C ALA A 95 -23.31 -15.50 -54.31
N LYS A 96 -23.32 -14.32 -54.96
CA LYS A 96 -22.64 -13.13 -54.45
C LYS A 96 -23.28 -12.64 -53.15
N LYS A 97 -24.62 -12.55 -53.08
CA LYS A 97 -25.34 -12.19 -51.83
C LYS A 97 -25.11 -13.19 -50.70
N ILE A 98 -25.09 -14.48 -50.99
CA ILE A 98 -24.80 -15.54 -50.00
C ILE A 98 -23.37 -15.38 -49.47
N ARG A 99 -22.40 -15.14 -50.36
CA ARG A 99 -21.01 -14.87 -49.96
C ARG A 99 -20.90 -13.57 -49.14
N GLU A 100 -21.56 -12.50 -49.53
CA GLU A 100 -21.57 -11.23 -48.80
C GLU A 100 -22.23 -11.37 -47.41
N ALA A 101 -23.29 -12.17 -47.29
CA ALA A 101 -23.90 -12.50 -46.01
C ALA A 101 -22.96 -13.32 -45.10
N ILE A 102 -22.25 -14.31 -45.65
CA ILE A 102 -21.25 -15.10 -44.90
C ILE A 102 -20.08 -14.21 -44.46
N GLU A 103 -19.51 -13.39 -45.34
CA GLU A 103 -18.43 -12.44 -44.99
C GLU A 103 -18.89 -11.39 -43.97
N GLU A 104 -20.18 -11.02 -43.95
CA GLU A 104 -20.76 -10.20 -42.88
C GLU A 104 -20.97 -10.96 -41.57
N GLU A 105 -21.38 -12.23 -41.62
CA GLU A 105 -21.57 -13.08 -40.43
C GLU A 105 -20.23 -13.43 -39.77
N GLU A 106 -19.18 -13.68 -40.54
CA GLU A 106 -17.80 -13.83 -40.07
C GLU A 106 -17.32 -12.55 -39.36
N ARG A 107 -17.56 -11.36 -39.94
CA ARG A 107 -17.23 -10.09 -39.27
C ARG A 107 -18.02 -9.90 -37.98
N LYS A 108 -19.32 -10.18 -37.97
CA LYS A 108 -20.15 -10.10 -36.76
C LYS A 108 -19.66 -11.09 -35.68
N GLN A 109 -19.14 -12.26 -36.05
CA GLN A 109 -18.50 -13.18 -35.12
C GLN A 109 -17.20 -12.61 -34.54
N ILE A 110 -16.33 -12.04 -35.38
CA ILE A 110 -15.10 -11.36 -34.94
C ILE A 110 -15.41 -10.18 -34.01
N ASP A 111 -16.37 -9.32 -34.35
CA ASP A 111 -16.82 -8.20 -33.50
C ASP A 111 -17.30 -8.70 -32.12
N ILE A 112 -18.05 -9.82 -32.10
CA ILE A 112 -18.54 -10.47 -30.87
C ILE A 112 -17.38 -11.09 -30.06
N GLU A 113 -16.35 -11.63 -30.71
CA GLU A 113 -15.18 -12.22 -30.04
C GLU A 113 -14.23 -11.16 -29.49
N GLU A 114 -13.96 -10.10 -30.23
CA GLU A 114 -13.22 -8.95 -29.69
C GLU A 114 -14.01 -8.30 -28.56
N ALA A 115 -15.33 -8.10 -28.69
CA ALA A 115 -16.14 -7.56 -27.59
C ALA A 115 -16.08 -8.43 -26.33
N LYS A 116 -16.07 -9.77 -26.46
CA LYS A 116 -15.84 -10.69 -25.33
C LYS A 116 -14.45 -10.52 -24.73
N TYR A 117 -13.40 -10.45 -25.56
CA TYR A 117 -12.01 -10.32 -25.12
C TYR A 117 -11.74 -8.98 -24.42
N GLN A 118 -12.21 -7.87 -24.98
CA GLN A 118 -12.14 -6.54 -24.35
C GLN A 118 -12.95 -6.50 -23.04
N ALA A 119 -14.10 -7.19 -22.98
CA ALA A 119 -14.86 -7.35 -21.74
C ALA A 119 -14.14 -8.21 -20.68
N GLN A 120 -13.37 -9.23 -21.09
CA GLN A 120 -12.52 -10.03 -20.21
C GLN A 120 -11.37 -9.18 -19.64
N ILE A 121 -10.60 -8.48 -20.49
CA ILE A 121 -9.54 -7.55 -20.05
C ILE A 121 -10.10 -6.52 -19.07
N ARG A 122 -11.26 -5.92 -19.39
CA ARG A 122 -11.92 -4.94 -18.52
C ARG A 122 -12.36 -5.56 -17.19
N LYS A 123 -12.87 -6.79 -17.20
CA LYS A 123 -13.24 -7.54 -15.98
C LYS A 123 -12.02 -7.82 -15.12
N GLU A 124 -10.94 -8.34 -15.69
CA GLU A 124 -9.69 -8.64 -15.00
C GLU A 124 -9.05 -7.38 -14.40
N ALA A 125 -9.05 -6.27 -15.13
CA ALA A 125 -8.58 -4.97 -14.63
C ALA A 125 -9.41 -4.49 -13.42
N ILE A 126 -10.75 -4.66 -13.47
CA ILE A 126 -11.65 -4.34 -12.36
C ILE A 126 -11.43 -5.28 -11.16
N GLU A 127 -11.23 -6.58 -11.40
CA GLU A 127 -10.99 -7.57 -10.33
C GLU A 127 -9.63 -7.35 -9.66
N LYS A 128 -8.59 -7.02 -10.45
CA LYS A 128 -7.27 -6.59 -9.94
C LYS A 128 -7.36 -5.31 -9.10
N ALA A 129 -8.11 -4.30 -9.57
CA ALA A 129 -8.33 -3.06 -8.83
C ALA A 129 -9.08 -3.31 -7.50
N LYS A 130 -10.14 -4.14 -7.52
CA LYS A 130 -10.88 -4.56 -6.32
C LYS A 130 -9.99 -5.29 -5.32
N ALA A 131 -9.15 -6.22 -5.79
CA ALA A 131 -8.21 -6.93 -4.93
C ALA A 131 -7.18 -5.99 -4.29
N GLN A 132 -6.66 -5.01 -5.04
CA GLN A 132 -5.77 -3.97 -4.52
C GLN A 132 -6.46 -3.08 -3.47
N GLN A 133 -7.68 -2.61 -3.74
CA GLN A 133 -8.47 -1.82 -2.77
C GLN A 133 -8.76 -2.61 -1.49
N TYR A 134 -9.16 -3.89 -1.63
CA TYR A 134 -9.40 -4.78 -0.50
C TYR A 134 -8.13 -4.99 0.35
N TYR A 135 -6.97 -5.22 -0.28
CA TYR A 135 -5.68 -5.31 0.43
C TYR A 135 -5.21 -3.98 1.03
N GLN A 136 -5.72 -2.84 0.55
CA GLN A 136 -5.49 -1.52 1.15
C GLN A 136 -6.38 -1.22 2.37
N THR A 137 -7.34 -2.07 2.72
CA THR A 137 -8.10 -1.92 3.98
C THR A 137 -7.22 -2.23 5.18
N ASP A 138 -7.32 -1.44 6.26
CA ASP A 138 -6.45 -1.61 7.44
C ASP A 138 -6.68 -2.95 8.17
N ARG A 139 -7.90 -3.50 8.04
CA ARG A 139 -8.26 -4.85 8.48
C ARG A 139 -7.42 -5.92 7.78
N VAL A 140 -7.25 -5.83 6.46
CA VAL A 140 -6.42 -6.77 5.70
C VAL A 140 -4.93 -6.50 5.91
N LYS A 141 -4.48 -5.23 5.96
CA LYS A 141 -3.08 -4.90 6.30
C LYS A 141 -2.65 -5.50 7.66
N GLY A 142 -3.49 -5.36 8.68
CA GLY A 142 -3.24 -5.93 10.02
C GLY A 142 -3.24 -7.47 10.06
N PHE A 143 -3.91 -8.11 9.10
CA PHE A 143 -3.87 -9.56 8.92
C PHE A 143 -2.64 -10.01 8.10
N HIS A 144 -2.22 -9.24 7.09
CA HIS A 144 -0.99 -9.48 6.33
C HIS A 144 0.28 -9.28 7.17
N SER A 145 0.31 -8.31 8.09
CA SER A 145 1.44 -8.18 9.04
C SER A 145 1.50 -9.35 10.03
N ALA A 146 0.35 -9.90 10.43
CA ALA A 146 0.28 -11.13 11.22
C ALA A 146 0.70 -12.39 10.42
N LEU A 147 0.41 -12.44 9.12
CA LEU A 147 0.91 -13.49 8.22
C LEU A 147 2.44 -13.43 8.10
N LEU A 148 3.00 -12.25 7.85
CA LEU A 148 4.45 -12.04 7.82
C LEU A 148 5.12 -12.45 9.13
N LEU A 149 4.50 -12.14 10.28
CA LEU A 149 5.00 -12.58 11.59
C LEU A 149 4.97 -14.12 11.73
N ALA A 150 3.94 -14.81 11.22
CA ALA A 150 3.88 -16.26 11.20
C ALA A 150 4.99 -16.91 10.35
N GLU A 151 5.44 -16.22 9.29
CA GLU A 151 6.59 -16.63 8.47
C GLU A 151 7.92 -16.37 9.16
N VAL A 152 8.11 -15.18 9.74
CA VAL A 152 9.30 -14.84 10.54
C VAL A 152 9.48 -15.79 11.73
N LEU A 153 8.40 -16.25 12.36
CA LEU A 153 8.46 -17.26 13.43
C LEU A 153 8.95 -18.63 12.91
N LYS A 154 8.48 -19.08 11.74
CA LYS A 154 8.94 -20.34 11.12
C LYS A 154 10.42 -20.27 10.72
N GLU A 155 10.85 -19.16 10.11
CA GLU A 155 12.26 -18.91 9.81
C GLU A 155 13.11 -18.85 11.09
N ARG A 156 12.55 -18.33 12.19
CA ARG A 156 13.23 -18.29 13.48
C ARG A 156 13.40 -19.67 14.10
N GLU A 157 12.42 -20.56 13.96
CA GLU A 157 12.50 -21.96 14.38
C GLU A 157 13.62 -22.68 13.59
N ALA A 158 13.64 -22.55 12.26
CA ALA A 158 14.71 -23.10 11.41
C ALA A 158 16.11 -22.56 11.76
N GLN A 159 16.25 -21.27 12.09
CA GLN A 159 17.51 -20.70 12.59
C GLN A 159 17.96 -21.31 13.92
N ILE A 160 17.02 -21.61 14.83
CA ILE A 160 17.33 -22.23 16.13
C ILE A 160 17.78 -23.69 15.93
N GLU A 161 17.13 -24.43 15.03
CA GLU A 161 17.54 -25.78 14.64
C GLU A 161 18.92 -25.78 13.99
N LEU A 162 19.18 -24.93 13.00
CA LEU A 162 20.49 -24.77 12.37
C LEU A 162 21.59 -24.43 13.40
N LYS A 163 21.28 -23.58 14.39
CA LYS A 163 22.21 -23.26 15.48
C LYS A 163 22.48 -24.47 16.38
N ARG A 164 21.45 -25.25 16.75
CA ARG A 164 21.59 -26.49 17.53
C ARG A 164 22.45 -27.52 16.79
N MET A 165 22.21 -27.72 15.50
CA MET A 165 23.02 -28.65 14.67
C MET A 165 24.49 -28.24 14.67
N LYS A 166 24.80 -26.97 14.38
CA LYS A 166 26.18 -26.45 14.45
C LYS A 166 26.83 -26.61 15.83
N GLN A 167 26.07 -26.41 16.91
CA GLN A 167 26.54 -26.61 18.28
C GLN A 167 26.69 -28.08 18.70
N ASN A 168 26.15 -29.04 17.94
CA ASN A 168 26.41 -30.45 18.16
C ASN A 168 27.66 -30.86 17.37
N THR A 169 27.71 -30.53 16.08
CA THR A 169 28.89 -30.78 15.23
C THR A 169 30.18 -30.18 15.81
N SER A 170 30.13 -29.01 16.46
CA SER A 170 31.31 -28.45 17.13
C SER A 170 31.76 -29.33 18.31
N LYS A 171 30.84 -29.82 19.15
CA LYS A 171 31.17 -30.71 20.28
C LYS A 171 31.69 -32.06 19.81
N ASP A 172 31.19 -32.56 18.68
CA ASP A 172 31.67 -33.81 18.09
C ASP A 172 33.13 -33.63 17.64
N ILE A 173 33.46 -32.52 16.96
CA ILE A 173 34.84 -32.14 16.61
C ILE A 173 35.71 -31.93 17.86
N ASP A 174 35.22 -31.20 18.87
CA ASP A 174 35.93 -30.98 20.14
C ASP A 174 36.26 -32.31 20.83
N ARG A 175 35.33 -33.28 20.79
CA ARG A 175 35.49 -34.63 21.32
C ARG A 175 36.52 -35.45 20.55
N ASP A 176 36.52 -35.38 19.22
CA ASP A 176 37.49 -36.08 18.38
C ASP A 176 38.91 -35.52 18.60
N ILE A 177 39.06 -34.20 18.74
CA ILE A 177 40.34 -33.55 19.10
C ILE A 177 40.82 -34.01 20.49
N LEU A 178 39.93 -34.06 21.49
CA LEU A 178 40.27 -34.55 22.84
C LEU A 178 40.69 -36.03 22.82
N ALA A 179 40.02 -36.87 22.00
CA ALA A 179 40.40 -38.27 21.82
C ALA A 179 41.77 -38.42 21.14
N GLU A 180 42.07 -37.59 20.13
CA GLU A 180 43.39 -37.61 19.49
C GLU A 180 44.50 -37.17 20.46
N MET A 181 44.27 -36.12 21.25
CA MET A 181 45.24 -35.69 22.28
C MET A 181 45.49 -36.78 23.32
N ALA A 182 44.44 -37.42 23.85
CA ALA A 182 44.59 -38.52 24.80
C ALA A 182 45.37 -39.70 24.21
N CYS A 183 45.13 -40.06 22.94
CA CYS A 183 45.88 -41.11 22.26
C CYS A 183 47.37 -40.73 22.04
N ARG A 184 47.66 -39.47 21.71
CA ARG A 184 49.05 -38.96 21.60
C ARG A 184 49.77 -38.95 22.95
N GLU A 185 49.07 -38.60 24.04
CA GLU A 185 49.60 -38.67 25.41
C GLU A 185 49.90 -40.13 25.81
N GLU A 186 49.00 -41.07 25.52
CA GLU A 186 49.24 -42.50 25.76
C GLU A 186 50.45 -43.01 24.98
N GLN A 187 50.57 -42.68 23.69
CA GLN A 187 51.73 -43.03 22.86
C GLN A 187 53.04 -42.42 23.40
N ALA A 188 53.01 -41.18 23.90
CA ALA A 188 54.17 -40.54 24.51
C ALA A 188 54.59 -41.25 25.81
N LEU A 189 53.63 -41.63 26.66
CA LEU A 189 53.87 -42.41 27.88
C LEU A 189 54.44 -43.80 27.55
N GLN A 190 53.91 -44.50 26.55
CA GLN A 190 54.45 -45.79 26.09
C GLN A 190 55.90 -45.65 25.59
N GLN A 191 56.21 -44.61 24.82
CA GLN A 191 57.58 -44.33 24.38
C GLN A 191 58.53 -43.97 25.54
N GLU A 192 58.07 -43.23 26.54
CA GLU A 192 58.89 -42.92 27.72
C GLU A 192 59.16 -44.18 28.55
N GLN A 193 58.15 -45.04 28.75
CA GLN A 193 58.32 -46.35 29.41
C GLN A 193 59.33 -47.22 28.67
N GLN A 194 59.26 -47.31 27.33
CA GLN A 194 60.24 -48.04 26.52
C GLN A 194 61.66 -47.47 26.68
N LYS A 195 61.83 -46.13 26.62
CA LYS A 195 63.13 -45.46 26.83
C LYS A 195 63.65 -45.66 28.26
N ALA A 196 62.77 -45.73 29.27
CA ALA A 196 63.13 -46.03 30.65
C ALA A 196 63.56 -47.49 30.85
N ILE A 197 62.95 -48.44 30.13
CA ILE A 197 63.36 -49.85 30.10
C ILE A 197 64.73 -49.99 29.42
N GLN A 198 64.93 -49.36 28.26
CA GLN A 198 66.23 -49.34 27.55
C GLN A 198 67.34 -48.79 28.44
N ARG A 199 67.15 -47.60 29.05
CA ARG A 199 68.13 -47.02 29.99
C ARG A 199 68.49 -47.95 31.15
N LYS A 200 67.54 -48.75 31.66
CA LYS A 200 67.81 -49.77 32.69
C LYS A 200 68.63 -50.94 32.15
N GLN A 201 68.35 -51.41 30.93
CA GLN A 201 69.13 -52.45 30.25
C GLN A 201 70.56 -51.96 29.98
N ASP A 202 70.74 -50.73 29.47
CA ASP A 202 72.04 -50.11 29.24
C ASP A 202 72.85 -49.98 30.54
N GLN A 203 72.20 -49.57 31.64
CA GLN A 203 72.81 -49.49 32.97
C GLN A 203 73.25 -50.86 33.50
N LEU A 204 72.43 -51.91 33.32
CA LEU A 204 72.78 -53.28 33.71
C LEU A 204 73.96 -53.81 32.89
N ALA A 205 73.94 -53.67 31.56
CA ALA A 205 75.03 -54.09 30.69
C ALA A 205 76.34 -53.32 30.98
N THR A 206 76.24 -52.03 31.30
CA THR A 206 77.40 -51.22 31.74
C THR A 206 77.94 -51.73 33.08
N ALA A 207 77.07 -52.03 34.05
CA ALA A 207 77.48 -52.55 35.36
C ALA A 207 78.11 -53.95 35.25
N GLU A 208 77.61 -54.82 34.37
CA GLU A 208 78.21 -56.13 34.07
C GLU A 208 79.58 -55.99 33.39
N SER A 209 79.72 -55.05 32.44
CA SER A 209 80.99 -54.74 31.78
C SER A 209 82.04 -54.22 32.78
N VAL A 210 81.69 -53.26 33.64
CA VAL A 210 82.58 -52.77 34.71
C VAL A 210 82.94 -53.88 35.69
N LYS A 211 81.97 -54.74 36.07
CA LYS A 211 82.20 -55.90 36.93
C LYS A 211 83.15 -56.92 36.31
N GLN A 212 83.18 -57.06 34.98
CA GLN A 212 84.17 -57.89 34.29
C GLN A 212 85.54 -57.21 34.24
N GLN A 213 85.61 -55.92 33.89
CA GLN A 213 86.86 -55.14 33.91
C GLN A 213 87.55 -55.18 35.29
N MET A 214 86.79 -55.12 36.38
CA MET A 214 87.33 -55.28 37.73
C MET A 214 88.01 -56.65 37.92
N LYS A 215 87.37 -57.76 37.54
CA LYS A 215 88.00 -59.09 37.60
C LYS A 215 89.27 -59.14 36.75
N ASP A 216 89.22 -58.64 35.51
CA ASP A 216 90.34 -58.72 34.57
C ASP A 216 91.55 -57.92 35.10
N HIS A 217 91.31 -56.81 35.79
CA HIS A 217 92.32 -56.00 36.47
C HIS A 217 92.84 -56.66 37.77
N ASP A 218 91.98 -57.28 38.56
CA ASP A 218 92.41 -58.00 39.77
C ASP A 218 93.22 -59.26 39.42
N MET A 219 92.88 -59.95 38.32
CA MET A 219 93.70 -61.03 37.76
C MET A 219 95.07 -60.55 37.28
N LYS A 220 95.16 -59.37 36.65
CA LYS A 220 96.44 -58.76 36.27
C LYS A 220 97.30 -58.42 37.49
N LYS A 221 96.71 -57.83 38.54
CA LYS A 221 97.43 -57.57 39.80
C LYS A 221 97.98 -58.82 40.45
N GLU A 222 97.28 -59.95 40.34
CA GLU A 222 97.78 -61.21 40.86
C GLU A 222 98.89 -61.81 39.99
N GLN A 223 98.89 -61.58 38.67
CA GLN A 223 100.02 -61.87 37.79
C GLN A 223 101.24 -60.99 38.10
N GLU A 224 101.06 -59.67 38.26
CA GLU A 224 102.10 -58.71 38.66
C GLU A 224 102.76 -59.14 39.99
N ARG A 225 101.97 -59.58 40.98
CA ARG A 225 102.48 -60.14 42.25
C ARG A 225 103.34 -61.39 42.05
N GLN A 226 102.91 -62.31 41.18
CA GLN A 226 103.66 -63.52 40.87
C GLN A 226 104.93 -63.24 40.05
N GLU A 227 104.99 -62.13 39.31
CA GLU A 227 106.20 -61.65 38.64
C GLU A 227 107.17 -61.03 39.64
N VAL A 228 106.71 -60.12 40.50
CA VAL A 228 107.54 -59.52 41.59
C VAL A 228 108.10 -60.58 42.55
N GLN A 229 107.36 -61.66 42.85
CA GLN A 229 107.89 -62.79 43.63
C GLN A 229 109.05 -63.51 42.92
N ARG A 230 108.91 -63.78 41.62
CA ARG A 230 109.96 -64.43 40.80
C ARG A 230 111.18 -63.53 40.60
N GLU A 231 110.98 -62.22 40.46
CA GLU A 231 112.08 -61.24 40.44
C GLU A 231 112.81 -61.19 41.78
N ALA A 232 112.09 -61.23 42.91
CA ALA A 232 112.70 -61.25 44.24
C ALA A 232 113.55 -62.52 44.47
N GLU A 233 113.06 -63.70 44.09
CA GLU A 233 113.84 -64.95 44.14
C GLU A 233 115.14 -64.87 43.31
N GLU A 234 115.08 -64.30 42.10
CA GLU A 234 116.26 -64.17 41.24
C GLU A 234 117.24 -63.12 41.78
N ILE A 235 116.75 -62.03 42.39
CA ILE A 235 117.59 -61.03 43.09
C ILE A 235 118.30 -61.66 44.30
N GLU A 236 117.68 -62.57 45.05
CA GLU A 236 118.35 -63.31 46.13
C GLU A 236 119.44 -64.24 45.59
N ARG A 237 119.18 -64.98 44.50
CA ARG A 237 120.22 -65.81 43.83
C ARG A 237 121.41 -64.98 43.35
N LEU A 238 121.15 -63.81 42.75
CA LEU A 238 122.20 -62.90 42.28
C LEU A 238 123.01 -62.29 43.44
N ARG A 239 122.35 -62.01 44.58
CA ARG A 239 123.03 -61.56 45.82
C ARG A 239 123.99 -62.64 46.34
N ASP A 240 123.53 -63.88 46.45
CA ASP A 240 124.36 -64.98 46.95
C ASP A 240 125.57 -65.24 46.02
N LEU A 241 125.38 -65.11 44.71
CA LEU A 241 126.48 -65.16 43.73
C LEU A 241 127.51 -64.04 43.96
N HIS A 242 127.06 -62.79 44.15
CA HIS A 242 127.94 -61.65 44.42
C HIS A 242 128.74 -61.82 45.71
N VAL A 243 128.12 -62.30 46.80
CA VAL A 243 128.79 -62.55 48.08
C VAL A 243 129.86 -63.66 47.93
N TRP A 244 129.59 -64.68 47.12
CA TRP A 244 130.57 -65.71 46.79
C TRP A 244 131.76 -65.15 45.98
N GLU A 245 131.50 -64.31 44.98
CA GLU A 245 132.54 -63.64 44.19
C GLU A 245 133.39 -62.71 45.05
N GLU A 246 132.77 -61.88 45.90
CA GLU A 246 133.48 -61.00 46.84
C GLU A 246 134.44 -61.78 47.74
N SER A 247 133.98 -62.90 48.32
CA SER A 247 134.81 -63.81 49.14
C SER A 247 136.03 -64.33 48.37
N MET A 248 135.85 -64.67 47.09
CA MET A 248 136.93 -65.11 46.21
C MET A 248 137.87 -63.97 45.79
N THR A 249 137.39 -62.72 45.67
CA THR A 249 138.30 -61.56 45.45
C THR A 249 139.10 -61.21 46.70
N GLU A 250 138.52 -61.30 47.91
CA GLU A 250 139.24 -60.94 49.13
C GLU A 250 140.33 -61.96 49.48
N ARG A 251 140.13 -63.24 49.13
CA ARG A 251 141.22 -64.24 49.12
C ARG A 251 142.40 -63.80 48.24
N LYS A 252 142.14 -63.43 46.98
CA LYS A 252 143.19 -62.95 46.04
C LYS A 252 143.88 -61.69 46.56
N LYS A 253 143.12 -60.70 47.05
CA LYS A 253 143.67 -59.47 47.66
C LYS A 253 144.56 -59.74 48.86
N GLN A 254 144.33 -60.80 49.65
CA GLN A 254 145.23 -61.18 50.74
C GLN A 254 146.56 -61.76 50.25
N GLU A 255 146.58 -62.45 49.11
CA GLU A 255 147.81 -62.90 48.46
C GLU A 255 148.56 -61.73 47.80
N GLU A 256 147.85 -60.82 47.13
CA GLU A 256 148.40 -59.58 46.57
C GLU A 256 148.98 -58.67 47.67
N LYS A 257 148.32 -58.51 48.83
CA LYS A 257 148.88 -57.77 49.97
C LYS A 257 150.23 -58.34 50.45
N ARG A 258 150.45 -59.66 50.31
CA ARG A 258 151.73 -60.32 50.65
C ARG A 258 152.84 -60.07 49.61
N SER A 259 152.51 -59.86 48.34
CA SER A 259 153.50 -59.47 47.31
C SER A 259 153.75 -57.95 47.30
N ALA A 260 152.70 -57.14 47.45
CA ALA A 260 152.78 -55.69 47.51
C ALA A 260 153.58 -55.16 48.70
N MET A 261 153.58 -55.86 49.85
CA MET A 261 154.46 -55.50 50.97
C MET A 261 155.95 -55.56 50.58
N LYS A 262 156.37 -56.54 49.76
CA LYS A 262 157.74 -56.58 49.23
C LYS A 262 157.99 -55.37 48.31
N GLY A 263 157.11 -55.15 47.32
CA GLY A 263 157.30 -54.10 46.31
C GLY A 263 157.20 -52.66 46.84
N HIS A 264 156.45 -52.40 47.92
CA HIS A 264 156.41 -51.06 48.52
C HIS A 264 157.74 -50.69 49.21
N GLN A 265 158.47 -51.70 49.68
CA GLN A 265 159.81 -51.55 50.25
C GLN A 265 160.82 -51.02 49.21
N ASP A 266 160.56 -51.28 47.92
CA ASP A 266 161.35 -50.77 46.78
C ASP A 266 160.91 -49.35 46.34
N TYR A 267 159.61 -49.03 46.41
CA TYR A 267 159.01 -47.82 45.79
C TYR A 267 159.23 -46.49 46.55
N MET A 268 159.38 -46.52 47.88
CA MET A 268 159.48 -45.27 48.69
C MET A 268 160.67 -44.36 48.35
N THR A 269 161.54 -44.82 47.46
CA THR A 269 162.71 -44.15 46.88
C THR A 269 162.42 -43.00 45.90
N ASN A 270 161.18 -42.76 45.43
CA ASN A 270 160.96 -42.12 44.10
C ASN A 270 159.99 -40.89 43.95
N ARG A 271 159.38 -40.28 44.98
CA ARG A 271 158.03 -39.63 44.80
C ARG A 271 157.84 -38.08 44.76
N GLU A 272 158.77 -37.21 45.18
CA GLU A 272 158.39 -35.92 45.84
C GLU A 272 157.96 -34.71 44.88
N LEU A 273 156.64 -34.37 44.69
CA LEU A 273 156.04 -33.49 43.58
C LEU A 273 154.83 -32.48 43.90
N MET A 274 153.89 -32.13 42.95
CA MET A 274 153.23 -30.77 42.71
C MET A 274 151.63 -30.61 42.68
N LYS A 275 151.01 -29.47 42.20
CA LYS A 275 149.53 -29.07 42.30
C LYS A 275 148.92 -28.00 41.27
N ALA A 276 147.59 -27.62 41.34
CA ALA A 276 146.81 -26.71 40.39
C ALA A 276 145.51 -25.93 40.94
N THR A 277 144.72 -25.15 40.12
CA THR A 277 143.77 -24.00 40.49
C THR A 277 142.49 -23.67 39.57
N GLU A 278 141.74 -22.52 39.77
CA GLU A 278 140.73 -21.72 38.93
C GLU A 278 139.13 -21.77 39.01
N ALA A 279 138.38 -20.63 38.76
CA ALA A 279 136.86 -20.41 38.74
C ALA A 279 136.29 -18.98 38.25
N GLN A 280 134.95 -18.69 38.06
CA GLN A 280 134.13 -17.37 38.19
C GLN A 280 132.77 -17.12 37.35
N ARG A 281 131.86 -16.15 37.78
CA ARG A 281 130.81 -15.20 37.09
C ARG A 281 129.28 -15.51 36.81
N GLN A 282 128.34 -14.49 36.86
CA GLN A 282 126.91 -14.40 36.31
C GLN A 282 126.10 -13.02 36.52
N GLU A 283 124.74 -12.96 36.24
CA GLU A 283 123.62 -12.03 36.75
C GLU A 283 123.00 -10.80 35.93
N GLU A 284 121.63 -10.55 35.89
CA GLU A 284 120.84 -9.26 35.53
C GLU A 284 119.23 -9.28 35.41
N GLU A 285 118.54 -8.08 35.43
CA GLU A 285 117.21 -7.52 34.90
C GLU A 285 115.72 -7.92 35.31
N GLU A 286 114.74 -6.95 35.45
CA GLU A 286 113.23 -7.06 35.27
C GLU A 286 112.34 -5.73 35.40
N GLU A 287 111.03 -5.79 35.06
CA GLU A 287 109.81 -4.98 35.47
C GLU A 287 109.40 -3.67 34.72
N LYS A 288 108.19 -3.61 34.11
CA LYS A 288 107.69 -2.50 33.22
C LYS A 288 106.15 -2.18 33.06
N ARG A 289 105.12 -2.65 33.83
CA ARG A 289 103.63 -2.58 33.40
C ARG A 289 102.61 -1.85 34.35
N LYS A 290 101.59 -1.04 33.90
CA LYS A 290 100.77 -0.16 34.84
C LYS A 290 99.27 0.44 34.69
N GLN A 291 98.52 0.63 33.59
CA GLN A 291 97.85 1.99 33.35
C GLN A 291 96.32 2.46 33.29
N PHE A 292 95.16 1.73 33.20
CA PHE A 292 93.86 2.30 32.61
C PHE A 292 92.52 2.42 33.46
N ALA A 293 91.55 3.37 33.19
CA ALA A 293 90.15 3.40 33.81
C ALA A 293 88.92 4.31 33.34
N LYS A 294 89.03 5.50 32.68
CA LYS A 294 88.16 6.69 33.01
C LYS A 294 86.85 7.13 32.24
N HIS A 295 86.18 6.36 31.37
CA HIS A 295 85.32 6.97 30.30
C HIS A 295 83.76 7.05 30.44
N LYS A 296 83.07 6.43 31.43
CA LYS A 296 81.69 5.91 31.19
C LYS A 296 80.42 6.70 31.65
N GLU A 297 80.48 7.86 32.29
CA GLU A 297 79.31 8.43 33.01
C GLU A 297 78.37 9.41 32.24
N LYS A 298 78.73 9.90 31.05
CA LYS A 298 78.19 11.18 30.54
C LYS A 298 76.81 11.19 29.82
N VAL A 299 76.07 10.08 29.79
CA VAL A 299 75.03 9.84 28.74
C VAL A 299 73.56 9.99 29.20
N MET A 300 73.24 9.90 30.50
CA MET A 300 71.87 9.59 30.96
C MET A 300 70.89 10.76 31.22
N LYS A 301 71.25 12.04 31.05
CA LYS A 301 70.50 13.18 31.65
C LYS A 301 69.77 14.14 30.70
N MET A 302 69.44 13.76 29.46
CA MET A 302 68.98 14.69 28.41
C MET A 302 67.72 14.23 27.61
N ARG A 303 66.76 13.52 28.22
CA ARG A 303 65.73 12.81 27.40
C ARG A 303 64.30 12.65 27.91
N LYS A 304 63.80 13.40 28.92
CA LYS A 304 62.46 13.09 29.50
C LYS A 304 61.52 14.23 29.94
N GLU A 305 61.85 15.51 29.77
CA GLU A 305 61.09 16.62 30.43
C GLU A 305 60.63 17.72 29.46
N LYS A 306 60.15 17.39 28.25
CA LYS A 306 59.69 18.43 27.29
C LYS A 306 58.68 17.99 26.21
N GLN A 307 57.68 17.14 26.54
CA GLN A 307 56.81 16.57 25.49
C GLN A 307 55.31 16.33 25.82
N GLU A 308 54.80 16.66 27.00
CA GLU A 308 53.42 16.28 27.39
C GLU A 308 52.39 17.44 27.49
N GLU A 309 52.80 18.70 27.36
CA GLU A 309 51.96 19.86 27.73
C GLU A 309 51.27 20.59 26.55
N MET A 310 51.35 20.06 25.31
CA MET A 310 50.92 20.78 24.08
C MET A 310 50.12 19.92 23.09
N PHE A 311 49.09 19.15 23.53
CA PHE A 311 48.16 18.49 22.58
C PHE A 311 46.74 18.13 23.10
N ARG A 312 46.03 19.06 23.77
CA ARG A 312 44.56 18.92 24.01
C ARG A 312 43.79 20.22 23.76
N GLU A 313 43.94 20.70 22.53
CA GLU A 313 43.22 21.85 21.99
C GLU A 313 41.86 21.46 21.36
N LEU A 314 40.92 22.40 21.38
CA LEU A 314 40.16 22.80 20.17
C LEU A 314 39.22 21.78 19.46
N GLN A 315 38.55 20.85 20.15
CA GLN A 315 37.36 20.17 19.60
C GLN A 315 36.12 20.16 20.51
N ARG A 316 35.79 21.34 21.08
CA ARG A 316 34.36 21.71 21.24
C ARG A 316 34.00 22.72 20.17
N GLN A 317 33.61 22.18 19.02
CA GLN A 317 32.96 22.93 17.95
C GLN A 317 31.71 23.62 18.54
N ARG A 318 31.53 24.94 18.39
CA ARG A 318 31.46 25.74 17.15
C ARG A 318 30.10 25.54 16.47
N GLU A 319 29.25 26.57 16.62
CA GLU A 319 27.98 26.77 15.89
C GLU A 319 26.94 25.65 16.21
N THR A 320 25.61 25.84 16.20
CA THR A 320 24.72 26.96 15.84
C THR A 320 23.50 26.78 16.77
N ILE A 321 22.89 27.77 17.43
CA ILE A 321 22.02 28.81 16.85
C ILE A 321 21.88 29.94 17.89
N ILE A 322 22.52 31.06 17.58
CA ILE A 322 21.83 32.36 17.64
C ILE A 322 20.79 32.34 16.51
N GLN A 323 19.51 32.52 16.84
CA GLN A 323 18.35 32.93 16.03
C GLN A 323 17.07 32.19 16.51
N LYS A 324 15.93 32.83 16.76
CA LYS A 324 15.58 34.26 16.86
C LYS A 324 14.38 34.33 17.80
N LEU A 325 14.51 34.98 18.96
CA LEU A 325 13.35 35.40 19.77
C LEU A 325 13.46 36.84 20.28
N ALA A 326 14.27 37.64 19.57
CA ALA A 326 14.04 39.06 19.47
C ALA A 326 13.18 39.32 18.22
N VAL A 327 11.97 39.86 18.41
CA VAL A 327 11.46 41.09 17.77
C VAL A 327 9.92 41.18 17.96
N GLN A 328 9.51 42.16 18.78
CA GLN A 328 8.26 42.94 18.76
C GLN A 328 6.87 42.25 18.77
N LYS A 329 6.05 42.62 19.78
CA LYS A 329 4.91 43.56 19.68
C LYS A 329 4.20 43.60 21.06
N GLN A 330 4.38 44.59 21.94
CA GLN A 330 4.13 46.06 21.87
C GLN A 330 2.64 46.42 21.98
N GLN A 331 2.31 47.34 22.90
CA GLN A 331 0.94 47.64 23.38
C GLN A 331 0.18 48.70 22.55
N GLN A 332 -1.16 48.77 22.68
CA GLN A 332 -2.04 49.88 22.24
C GLN A 332 -3.28 50.06 23.16
N ILE A 333 -3.84 51.28 23.23
CA ILE A 333 -5.01 51.74 24.05
C ILE A 333 -5.65 52.97 23.35
N SER A 334 -7.00 53.19 23.40
CA SER A 334 -7.66 54.52 23.34
C SER A 334 -9.21 54.51 23.50
N ASN A 335 -9.81 55.61 24.04
CA ASN A 335 -11.06 56.35 23.63
C ASN A 335 -11.88 57.00 24.80
N GLU A 336 -12.65 58.09 24.53
CA GLU A 336 -13.36 59.02 25.48
C GLU A 336 -14.63 59.70 24.84
N GLU A 337 -15.55 60.39 25.59
CA GLU A 337 -16.50 61.49 25.13
C GLU A 337 -17.54 62.01 26.22
N GLU A 338 -18.10 63.27 26.12
CA GLU A 338 -19.49 63.77 26.56
C GLU A 338 -19.76 65.36 26.61
N LEU A 339 -20.96 65.93 26.21
CA LEU A 339 -21.45 67.38 26.42
C LEU A 339 -22.93 67.81 25.98
N MET A 340 -23.52 68.99 26.38
CA MET A 340 -24.93 69.53 26.06
C MET A 340 -25.23 71.10 26.21
N VAL A 341 -26.30 71.71 25.59
CA VAL A 341 -26.69 73.20 25.50
C VAL A 341 -28.24 73.58 25.30
N LYS A 342 -28.75 74.87 25.48
CA LYS A 342 -30.21 75.40 25.32
C LYS A 342 -30.54 76.97 25.10
N ALA A 343 -31.64 77.34 24.34
CA ALA A 343 -32.76 78.42 24.40
C ALA A 343 -32.70 80.03 24.36
N VAL A 344 -33.79 80.81 23.92
CA VAL A 344 -34.35 82.24 24.27
C VAL A 344 -35.23 83.08 23.19
N ALA A 345 -36.17 84.07 23.52
CA ALA A 345 -36.98 85.05 22.62
C ALA A 345 -37.85 86.27 23.26
N GLU A 346 -38.50 87.27 22.51
CA GLU A 346 -39.80 88.13 22.73
C GLU A 346 -39.94 89.74 22.48
N ARG A 347 -41.08 90.37 21.94
CA ARG A 347 -41.79 91.75 22.21
C ARG A 347 -42.74 92.50 21.12
N GLU A 348 -43.73 93.42 21.45
CA GLU A 348 -44.68 94.22 20.50
C GLU A 348 -45.59 95.46 21.02
N ALA A 349 -46.26 96.32 20.15
CA ALA A 349 -47.70 96.93 20.19
C ALA A 349 -48.14 98.49 20.03
N LYS A 350 -49.33 98.78 19.36
CA LYS A 350 -50.46 99.85 19.51
C LYS A 350 -50.69 101.22 18.69
N GLN A 351 -51.96 101.73 18.61
CA GLN A 351 -52.52 102.84 17.71
C GLN A 351 -53.97 103.41 18.08
N ALA A 352 -54.52 104.55 17.50
CA ALA A 352 -55.97 104.86 17.11
C ALA A 352 -56.51 106.36 17.11
N ARG A 353 -57.37 106.80 16.13
CA ARG A 353 -58.50 107.82 16.20
C ARG A 353 -59.06 108.31 14.81
N GLU A 354 -60.35 108.09 14.46
CA GLU A 354 -61.05 108.62 13.24
C GLU A 354 -62.57 108.26 13.26
N GLN A 355 -63.57 109.13 12.88
CA GLN A 355 -64.94 108.61 12.59
C GLN A 355 -66.12 109.42 11.94
N ARG A 356 -66.32 110.74 12.11
CA ARG A 356 -67.71 111.31 12.20
C ARG A 356 -68.53 111.74 10.95
N GLU A 357 -67.98 111.98 9.77
CA GLU A 357 -68.73 112.57 8.62
C GLU A 357 -69.70 111.60 7.86
N LYS A 358 -70.32 110.66 8.57
CA LYS A 358 -70.92 109.45 7.95
C LYS A 358 -72.44 109.47 7.80
N GLU A 359 -73.14 110.47 8.34
CA GLU A 359 -74.54 110.29 8.74
C GLU A 359 -75.59 110.84 7.75
N GLU A 360 -75.35 111.95 7.03
CA GLU A 360 -76.41 112.54 6.17
C GLU A 360 -76.59 111.83 4.81
N LYS A 361 -75.52 111.24 4.25
CA LYS A 361 -75.59 110.38 3.06
C LYS A 361 -76.51 109.16 3.25
N HIS A 362 -76.84 108.85 4.50
CA HIS A 362 -77.60 107.67 4.91
C HIS A 362 -79.10 107.76 4.55
N ALA A 363 -79.70 108.96 4.45
CA ALA A 363 -81.15 109.12 4.45
C ALA A 363 -81.85 108.89 3.10
N ALA A 364 -81.52 109.64 2.05
CA ALA A 364 -82.13 109.46 0.71
C ALA A 364 -81.83 108.07 0.11
N MET A 365 -80.69 107.52 0.50
CA MET A 365 -80.25 106.14 0.26
C MET A 365 -81.30 105.11 0.73
N LEU A 366 -82.05 105.34 1.82
CA LEU A 366 -83.02 104.39 2.39
C LEU A 366 -84.19 104.02 1.47
N ASN A 367 -84.70 104.94 0.64
CA ASN A 367 -85.92 104.71 -0.15
C ASN A 367 -85.64 103.99 -1.48
N SER A 368 -84.51 104.30 -2.13
CA SER A 368 -84.01 103.46 -3.23
C SER A 368 -83.68 102.05 -2.72
N ILE A 369 -83.05 101.97 -1.54
CA ILE A 369 -82.86 100.72 -0.79
C ILE A 369 -84.20 100.02 -0.49
N ALA A 370 -85.32 100.71 -0.27
CA ALA A 370 -86.60 100.08 0.06
C ALA A 370 -87.21 99.30 -1.13
N ALA A 371 -87.24 99.89 -2.32
CA ALA A 371 -87.68 99.18 -3.53
C ALA A 371 -86.70 98.06 -3.90
N HIS A 372 -85.39 98.33 -3.82
CA HIS A 372 -84.35 97.32 -3.99
C HIS A 372 -84.45 96.17 -2.96
N ARG A 373 -84.85 96.44 -1.71
CA ARG A 373 -85.14 95.43 -0.67
C ARG A 373 -86.35 94.55 -1.02
N GLU A 374 -87.19 94.89 -1.99
CA GLU A 374 -88.35 94.08 -2.39
C GLU A 374 -88.08 93.21 -3.62
N SER A 375 -87.37 93.71 -4.62
CA SER A 375 -86.80 92.86 -5.66
C SER A 375 -85.77 91.89 -5.05
N MET A 376 -84.86 92.39 -4.20
CA MET A 376 -83.90 91.54 -3.48
C MET A 376 -84.59 90.57 -2.53
N ARG A 377 -85.71 90.88 -1.86
CA ARG A 377 -86.44 89.89 -1.06
C ARG A 377 -86.92 88.72 -1.92
N LYS A 378 -87.58 88.99 -3.05
CA LYS A 378 -88.09 87.94 -3.94
C LYS A 378 -86.97 87.16 -4.63
N GLU A 379 -85.86 87.82 -4.95
CA GLU A 379 -84.69 87.15 -5.50
C GLU A 379 -83.94 86.33 -4.43
N GLN A 380 -83.88 86.81 -3.18
CA GLN A 380 -83.38 86.06 -2.03
C GLN A 380 -84.29 84.88 -1.66
N GLU A 381 -85.61 85.01 -1.78
CA GLU A 381 -86.56 83.91 -1.58
C GLU A 381 -86.33 82.81 -2.61
N ARG A 382 -86.25 83.16 -3.90
CA ARG A 382 -85.90 82.19 -4.97
C ARG A 382 -84.51 81.59 -4.81
N LYS A 383 -83.50 82.41 -4.47
CA LYS A 383 -82.14 81.91 -4.19
C LYS A 383 -82.13 81.00 -2.97
N ALA A 384 -82.89 81.30 -1.92
CA ALA A 384 -83.03 80.45 -0.74
C ALA A 384 -83.81 79.16 -1.03
N GLU A 385 -84.76 79.15 -1.97
CA GLU A 385 -85.40 77.93 -2.45
C GLU A 385 -84.45 77.05 -3.27
N GLU A 386 -83.70 77.66 -4.20
CA GLU A 386 -82.65 76.96 -4.92
C GLU A 386 -81.52 76.47 -3.99
N GLU A 387 -81.14 77.23 -2.97
CA GLU A 387 -80.16 76.84 -1.95
C GLU A 387 -80.69 75.71 -1.07
N LYS A 388 -81.99 75.70 -0.70
CA LYS A 388 -82.62 74.56 -0.02
C LYS A 388 -82.59 73.30 -0.90
N GLN A 389 -82.90 73.43 -2.19
CA GLN A 389 -82.82 72.30 -3.14
C GLN A 389 -81.38 71.79 -3.27
N LYS A 390 -80.41 72.68 -3.55
CA LYS A 390 -78.97 72.35 -3.63
C LYS A 390 -78.44 71.78 -2.30
N ALA A 391 -78.95 72.21 -1.15
CA ALA A 391 -78.61 71.66 0.16
C ALA A 391 -79.19 70.25 0.38
N LEU A 392 -80.41 69.98 -0.07
CA LEU A 392 -81.02 68.64 -0.05
C LEU A 392 -80.29 67.69 -1.01
N GLU A 393 -79.93 68.15 -2.20
CA GLU A 393 -79.11 67.40 -3.16
C GLU A 393 -77.72 67.10 -2.59
N MET A 394 -77.04 68.10 -1.99
CA MET A 394 -75.77 67.89 -1.29
C MET A 394 -75.91 66.95 -0.09
N LEU A 395 -77.02 66.98 0.63
CA LEU A 395 -77.29 66.05 1.75
C LEU A 395 -77.46 64.62 1.24
N ASN A 396 -78.26 64.42 0.19
CA ASN A 396 -78.45 63.13 -0.46
C ASN A 396 -77.13 62.60 -1.02
N ALA A 397 -76.37 63.42 -1.75
CA ALA A 397 -75.05 63.05 -2.26
C ALA A 397 -74.05 62.68 -1.13
N LYS A 398 -74.06 63.40 0.01
CA LYS A 398 -73.28 63.03 1.19
C LYS A 398 -73.74 61.71 1.80
N MET A 399 -75.04 61.44 1.88
CA MET A 399 -75.60 60.18 2.36
C MET A 399 -75.25 59.00 1.44
N GLU A 400 -75.26 59.20 0.13
CA GLU A 400 -74.85 58.17 -0.84
C GLU A 400 -73.33 57.94 -0.83
N ALA A 401 -72.52 59.00 -0.77
CA ALA A 401 -71.07 58.90 -0.60
C ALA A 401 -70.72 58.16 0.70
N ALA A 402 -71.44 58.42 1.79
CA ALA A 402 -71.28 57.69 3.06
C ALA A 402 -71.67 56.20 2.93
N LYS A 403 -72.81 55.88 2.30
CA LYS A 403 -73.21 54.48 2.01
C LYS A 403 -72.15 53.75 1.16
N ILE A 404 -71.60 54.40 0.14
CA ILE A 404 -70.55 53.85 -0.72
C ILE A 404 -69.24 53.66 0.07
N PHE A 405 -68.86 54.63 0.91
CA PHE A 405 -67.69 54.54 1.77
C PHE A 405 -67.78 53.39 2.78
N MET A 406 -68.94 53.22 3.43
CA MET A 406 -69.18 52.11 4.36
C MET A 406 -69.09 50.76 3.65
N LYS A 407 -69.78 50.57 2.51
CA LYS A 407 -69.66 49.36 1.69
C LYS A 407 -68.22 49.09 1.25
N LYS A 408 -67.46 50.13 0.90
CA LYS A 408 -66.03 50.01 0.55
C LYS A 408 -65.18 49.59 1.75
N LYS A 409 -65.48 50.07 2.96
CA LYS A 409 -64.82 49.68 4.21
C LYS A 409 -65.15 48.24 4.61
N GLU A 410 -66.41 47.83 4.48
CA GLU A 410 -66.86 46.44 4.69
C GLU A 410 -66.14 45.48 3.72
N LEU A 411 -66.11 45.81 2.43
CA LEU A 411 -65.43 45.00 1.41
C LEU A 411 -63.90 44.96 1.60
N GLN A 412 -63.28 46.06 2.08
CA GLN A 412 -61.87 46.05 2.49
C GLN A 412 -61.63 45.14 3.70
N ALA A 413 -62.52 45.16 4.70
CA ALA A 413 -62.42 44.31 5.88
C ALA A 413 -62.70 42.82 5.57
N GLN A 414 -63.55 42.53 4.59
CA GLN A 414 -63.77 41.17 4.06
C GLN A 414 -62.51 40.66 3.38
N LYS A 415 -61.93 41.43 2.43
CA LYS A 415 -60.68 41.07 1.75
C LYS A 415 -59.52 40.83 2.71
N ALA A 416 -59.30 41.71 3.68
CA ALA A 416 -58.26 41.54 4.69
C ALA A 416 -58.45 40.27 5.55
N ARG A 417 -59.71 39.82 5.77
CA ARG A 417 -60.01 38.55 6.45
C ARG A 417 -59.79 37.33 5.54
N GLU A 418 -60.05 37.46 4.24
CA GLU A 418 -59.81 36.41 3.24
C GLU A 418 -58.30 36.23 3.00
N GLU A 419 -57.56 37.32 2.84
CA GLU A 419 -56.09 37.37 2.79
C GLU A 419 -55.47 36.80 4.07
N GLY A 420 -56.00 37.13 5.25
CA GLY A 420 -55.57 36.53 6.52
C GLY A 420 -55.77 35.01 6.58
N LYS A 421 -56.86 34.49 6.01
CA LYS A 421 -57.12 33.04 5.92
C LYS A 421 -56.19 32.36 4.92
N THR A 422 -56.01 32.90 3.72
CA THR A 422 -55.13 32.27 2.72
C THR A 422 -53.68 32.25 3.18
N LEU A 423 -53.21 33.29 3.89
CA LEU A 423 -51.91 33.28 4.57
C LEU A 423 -51.84 32.19 5.66
N GLN A 424 -52.89 32.03 6.47
CA GLN A 424 -52.95 30.96 7.48
C GLN A 424 -52.91 29.57 6.84
N ASP A 425 -53.65 29.34 5.76
CA ASP A 425 -53.66 28.07 5.02
C ASP A 425 -52.29 27.77 4.37
N ILE A 426 -51.61 28.79 3.82
CA ILE A 426 -50.23 28.68 3.32
C ILE A 426 -49.27 28.27 4.45
N TYR A 427 -49.30 28.94 5.61
CA TYR A 427 -48.45 28.57 6.75
C TYR A 427 -48.73 27.15 7.26
N ILE A 428 -49.99 26.68 7.22
CA ILE A 428 -50.35 25.30 7.56
C ILE A 428 -49.75 24.32 6.54
N GLN A 429 -49.81 24.64 5.24
CA GLN A 429 -49.20 23.83 4.18
C GLN A 429 -47.67 23.78 4.30
N GLU A 430 -46.99 24.91 4.50
CA GLU A 430 -45.55 24.97 4.75
C GLU A 430 -45.13 24.16 5.98
N MET A 431 -45.89 24.27 7.08
CA MET A 431 -45.66 23.49 8.30
C MET A 431 -45.84 21.98 8.07
N ALA A 432 -46.86 21.58 7.32
CA ALA A 432 -47.07 20.19 6.93
C ALA A 432 -45.95 19.68 6.01
N GLU A 433 -45.53 20.46 5.03
CA GLU A 433 -44.46 20.08 4.10
C GLU A 433 -43.11 20.00 4.81
N LYS A 434 -42.78 20.95 5.68
CA LYS A 434 -41.54 20.94 6.49
C LYS A 434 -41.48 19.71 7.40
N ARG A 435 -42.61 19.31 8.01
CA ARG A 435 -42.72 18.05 8.76
C ARG A 435 -42.54 16.83 7.84
N ALA A 436 -43.18 16.80 6.68
CA ALA A 436 -43.05 15.71 5.71
C ALA A 436 -41.61 15.55 5.19
N ARG A 437 -40.93 16.66 4.85
CA ARG A 437 -39.50 16.69 4.49
C ARG A 437 -38.64 16.14 5.62
N HIS A 438 -38.83 16.60 6.87
CA HIS A 438 -38.08 16.09 8.03
C HIS A 438 -38.32 14.60 8.32
N HIS A 439 -39.53 14.09 8.07
CA HIS A 439 -39.81 12.65 8.15
C HIS A 439 -39.24 11.84 6.99
N ARG A 440 -38.96 12.45 5.83
CA ARG A 440 -38.24 11.82 4.71
C ARG A 440 -36.75 11.75 5.01
N THR A 441 -36.09 12.85 5.39
CA THR A 441 -34.66 12.82 5.74
C THR A 441 -34.38 11.84 6.88
N LYS A 442 -35.20 11.83 7.94
CA LYS A 442 -35.10 10.84 9.04
C LYS A 442 -35.37 9.38 8.65
N LYS A 443 -35.93 9.11 7.48
CA LYS A 443 -35.97 7.76 6.89
C LYS A 443 -34.72 7.52 6.06
N GLU A 444 -34.37 8.43 5.17
CA GLU A 444 -33.16 8.37 4.34
C GLU A 444 -31.87 8.21 5.18
N GLU A 445 -31.77 8.88 6.33
CA GLU A 445 -30.73 8.73 7.35
C GLU A 445 -30.67 7.30 7.94
N LYS A 446 -31.83 6.69 8.21
CA LYS A 446 -31.93 5.32 8.75
C LYS A 446 -31.64 4.28 7.68
N ASP A 447 -32.29 4.38 6.53
CA ASP A 447 -32.03 3.60 5.34
C ASP A 447 -30.53 3.61 4.98
N PHE A 448 -29.86 4.76 5.10
CA PHE A 448 -28.42 4.89 4.88
C PHE A 448 -27.61 4.17 5.98
N ALA A 449 -27.95 4.32 7.26
CA ALA A 449 -27.29 3.61 8.36
C ALA A 449 -27.46 2.09 8.29
N GLU A 450 -28.65 1.61 7.88
CA GLU A 450 -28.96 0.19 7.65
C GLU A 450 -28.18 -0.35 6.44
N ARG A 451 -28.08 0.40 5.34
CA ARG A 451 -27.23 0.02 4.19
C ARG A 451 -25.75 0.01 4.55
N ASN A 452 -25.27 0.99 5.31
CA ASN A 452 -23.87 1.08 5.73
C ASN A 452 -23.48 -0.05 6.71
N THR A 453 -24.35 -0.39 7.67
CA THR A 453 -24.11 -1.54 8.57
C THR A 453 -24.20 -2.87 7.81
N ALA A 454 -25.11 -3.02 6.84
CA ALA A 454 -25.15 -4.18 5.96
C ALA A 454 -23.88 -4.34 5.09
N LEU A 455 -23.31 -3.22 4.59
CA LEU A 455 -22.01 -3.22 3.89
C LEU A 455 -20.87 -3.66 4.82
N ILE A 456 -20.75 -3.07 6.01
CA ILE A 456 -19.74 -3.42 7.02
C ILE A 456 -19.80 -4.90 7.40
N VAL A 457 -21.01 -5.43 7.64
CA VAL A 457 -21.21 -6.87 7.89
C VAL A 457 -20.86 -7.71 6.66
N GLY A 458 -21.15 -7.23 5.44
CA GLY A 458 -20.76 -7.88 4.19
C GLY A 458 -19.24 -7.93 3.95
N GLU A 459 -18.51 -6.88 4.32
CA GLU A 459 -17.05 -6.78 4.22
C GLU A 459 -16.36 -7.66 5.28
N GLU A 460 -16.79 -7.61 6.54
CA GLU A 460 -16.27 -8.50 7.58
C GLU A 460 -16.56 -9.98 7.25
N ASN A 461 -17.71 -10.32 6.66
CA ASN A 461 -17.98 -11.68 6.17
C ASN A 461 -17.07 -12.11 5.00
N GLN A 462 -16.63 -11.19 4.14
CA GLN A 462 -15.63 -11.47 3.11
C GLN A 462 -14.24 -11.67 3.74
N PHE A 463 -13.87 -10.78 4.67
CA PHE A 463 -12.63 -10.88 5.44
C PHE A 463 -12.53 -12.21 6.20
N GLN A 464 -13.57 -12.63 6.91
CA GLN A 464 -13.57 -13.90 7.65
C GLN A 464 -13.43 -15.13 6.74
N LYS A 465 -13.98 -15.11 5.53
CA LYS A 465 -13.78 -16.19 4.53
C LYS A 465 -12.33 -16.23 4.04
N TYR A 466 -11.77 -15.07 3.70
CA TYR A 466 -10.37 -14.94 3.28
C TYR A 466 -9.40 -15.34 4.40
N ALA A 467 -9.63 -14.86 5.62
CA ALA A 467 -8.80 -15.16 6.79
C ALA A 467 -8.79 -16.65 7.11
N LYS A 468 -9.92 -17.35 6.98
CA LYS A 468 -10.00 -18.82 7.13
C LYS A 468 -9.17 -19.57 6.08
N GLN A 469 -9.24 -19.16 4.80
CA GLN A 469 -8.41 -19.74 3.74
C GLN A 469 -6.90 -19.53 3.97
N VAL A 470 -6.50 -18.33 4.39
CA VAL A 470 -5.10 -18.03 4.75
C VAL A 470 -4.65 -18.78 6.01
N PHE A 471 -5.53 -18.91 7.01
CA PHE A 471 -5.25 -19.68 8.24
C PHE A 471 -5.04 -21.17 7.94
N GLU A 472 -5.91 -21.78 7.12
CA GLU A 472 -5.75 -23.16 6.67
C GLU A 472 -4.45 -23.38 5.89
N THR A 473 -4.13 -22.49 4.95
CA THR A 473 -2.91 -22.62 4.13
C THR A 473 -1.64 -22.33 4.93
N ALA A 474 -1.69 -21.45 5.94
CA ALA A 474 -0.61 -21.27 6.90
C ALA A 474 -0.40 -22.52 7.77
N GLY A 475 -1.48 -23.10 8.30
CA GLY A 475 -1.44 -24.34 9.09
C GLY A 475 -0.94 -25.55 8.30
N LYS A 476 -1.44 -25.75 7.07
CA LYS A 476 -0.98 -26.80 6.13
C LYS A 476 0.52 -26.66 5.78
N ALA A 477 1.06 -25.45 5.83
CA ALA A 477 2.48 -25.17 5.62
C ALA A 477 3.34 -25.23 6.91
N GLY A 478 2.78 -25.64 8.05
CA GLY A 478 3.48 -25.70 9.33
C GLY A 478 3.95 -24.35 9.86
N ARG A 479 3.24 -23.24 9.55
CA ARG A 479 3.51 -21.92 10.12
C ARG A 479 2.81 -21.78 11.49
N ASN A 480 3.38 -21.01 12.40
CA ASN A 480 2.71 -20.69 13.67
C ASN A 480 1.45 -19.84 13.42
N THR A 481 0.27 -20.38 13.68
CA THR A 481 -1.02 -19.74 13.34
C THR A 481 -1.55 -18.77 14.40
N PHE A 482 -0.89 -18.64 15.57
CA PHE A 482 -1.36 -17.78 16.66
C PHE A 482 -1.46 -16.28 16.29
N PRO A 483 -0.52 -15.67 15.54
CA PRO A 483 -0.67 -14.29 15.07
C PRO A 483 -1.91 -14.10 14.18
N LEU A 484 -2.15 -15.03 13.25
CA LEU A 484 -3.30 -15.02 12.35
C LEU A 484 -4.61 -15.14 13.13
N MET A 485 -4.68 -16.03 14.12
CA MET A 485 -5.84 -16.18 15.01
C MET A 485 -6.14 -14.89 15.79
N LYS A 486 -5.11 -14.17 16.24
CA LYS A 486 -5.27 -12.89 16.94
C LYS A 486 -5.80 -11.79 15.99
N ALA A 487 -5.28 -11.72 14.77
CA ALA A 487 -5.67 -10.72 13.77
C ALA A 487 -7.05 -10.99 13.13
N ALA A 488 -7.46 -12.26 13.03
CA ALA A 488 -8.75 -12.68 12.48
C ALA A 488 -9.94 -12.55 13.46
N ARG A 489 -9.73 -12.07 14.69
CA ARG A 489 -10.82 -11.90 15.68
C ARG A 489 -11.95 -11.03 15.13
N GLU A 490 -13.17 -11.54 15.16
CA GLU A 490 -14.36 -10.96 14.51
C GLU A 490 -14.66 -9.51 14.94
N GLY A 491 -14.99 -8.68 13.95
CA GLY A 491 -15.40 -7.28 14.10
C GLY A 491 -14.31 -6.24 13.82
N ILE A 492 -14.71 -5.12 13.22
CA ILE A 492 -13.83 -3.99 12.87
C ILE A 492 -13.51 -3.17 14.12
N GLY A 493 -12.21 -3.08 14.45
CA GLY A 493 -11.70 -2.50 15.69
C GLY A 493 -10.91 -3.53 16.49
N GLY A 494 -9.73 -3.16 17.00
CA GLY A 494 -8.82 -4.11 17.66
C GLY A 494 -9.25 -4.54 19.08
N GLY A 495 -10.29 -3.93 19.62
CA GLY A 495 -10.56 -3.94 21.06
C GLY A 495 -11.20 -5.19 21.62
N LEU A 496 -11.23 -5.29 22.95
CA LEU A 496 -11.72 -6.48 23.65
C LEU A 496 -13.25 -6.57 23.78
N GLY A 497 -14.01 -5.55 23.37
CA GLY A 497 -15.47 -5.51 23.50
C GLY A 497 -16.27 -6.56 22.70
N PRO A 498 -17.58 -6.72 22.98
CA PRO A 498 -18.49 -7.54 22.20
C PRO A 498 -18.81 -6.86 20.85
N VAL A 499 -19.13 -7.65 19.82
CA VAL A 499 -19.33 -7.15 18.45
C VAL A 499 -20.76 -6.63 18.27
N PHE A 500 -20.90 -5.39 17.81
CA PHE A 500 -22.18 -4.75 17.48
C PHE A 500 -22.18 -4.30 16.02
N GLY A 501 -23.09 -4.82 15.19
CA GLY A 501 -23.24 -4.40 13.79
C GLY A 501 -21.99 -4.59 12.91
N GLY A 502 -21.10 -5.52 13.27
CA GLY A 502 -19.80 -5.73 12.62
C GLY A 502 -18.66 -4.86 13.16
N LEU A 503 -18.90 -3.92 14.07
CA LEU A 503 -17.85 -3.19 14.79
C LEU A 503 -17.53 -3.85 16.14
N ARG A 504 -16.26 -3.80 16.52
CA ARG A 504 -15.69 -4.28 17.79
C ARG A 504 -15.14 -3.06 18.55
N PRO A 505 -15.95 -2.41 19.41
CA PRO A 505 -15.51 -1.22 20.13
C PRO A 505 -14.37 -1.56 21.12
N SER A 506 -13.37 -0.68 21.17
CA SER A 506 -12.42 -0.59 22.27
C SER A 506 -13.05 0.23 23.40
N TYR A 507 -13.17 -0.38 24.58
CA TYR A 507 -13.55 0.35 25.80
C TYR A 507 -12.30 1.01 26.38
N LEU A 508 -11.92 2.15 25.82
CA LEU A 508 -10.86 3.00 26.37
C LEU A 508 -11.23 3.44 27.80
N VAL A 509 -10.25 3.41 28.70
CA VAL A 509 -10.37 4.14 29.97
C VAL A 509 -10.44 5.64 29.66
N HIS A 510 -11.08 6.44 30.52
CA HIS A 510 -11.02 7.91 30.41
C HIS A 510 -9.68 8.50 30.90
N ASP A 511 -8.78 7.65 31.39
CA ASP A 511 -7.46 8.02 31.89
C ASP A 511 -6.48 8.32 30.73
N GLU A 512 -5.60 9.30 30.94
CA GLU A 512 -4.60 9.79 29.96
C GLU A 512 -3.66 8.70 29.41
N SER A 513 -3.62 7.52 30.04
CA SER A 513 -2.83 6.37 29.61
C SER A 513 -3.26 5.75 28.27
N GLY A 514 -4.51 5.97 27.83
CA GLY A 514 -5.04 5.45 26.56
C GLY A 514 -5.12 3.92 26.46
N VAL A 515 -4.99 3.21 27.58
CA VAL A 515 -5.10 1.73 27.64
C VAL A 515 -6.58 1.32 27.54
N GLU A 516 -6.86 0.12 27.03
CA GLU A 516 -8.22 -0.45 27.13
C GLU A 516 -8.51 -0.92 28.56
N MET A 517 -9.76 -0.73 29.02
CA MET A 517 -10.26 -1.26 30.30
C MET A 517 -9.87 -2.74 30.43
N PRO A 518 -9.16 -3.16 31.50
CA PRO A 518 -8.82 -4.55 31.71
C PRO A 518 -10.08 -5.42 31.70
N SER A 519 -10.09 -6.48 30.88
CA SER A 519 -11.18 -7.44 30.91
C SER A 519 -11.16 -8.18 32.24
N TYR A 520 -12.05 -7.83 33.16
CA TYR A 520 -12.24 -8.46 34.48
C TYR A 520 -12.78 -9.92 34.41
N VAL A 521 -12.41 -10.66 33.36
CA VAL A 521 -12.72 -12.08 33.13
C VAL A 521 -11.41 -12.85 33.18
N SER A 522 -10.91 -13.07 34.40
CA SER A 522 -9.86 -14.06 34.69
C SER A 522 -10.50 -15.28 35.37
N GLY A 523 -9.81 -16.41 35.39
CA GLY A 523 -10.30 -17.58 36.14
C GLY A 523 -10.54 -17.27 37.63
N THR A 524 -9.76 -16.34 38.19
CA THR A 524 -9.92 -15.84 39.56
C THR A 524 -11.22 -15.05 39.76
N THR A 525 -11.67 -14.27 38.77
CA THR A 525 -12.93 -13.52 38.87
C THR A 525 -14.16 -14.33 38.48
N GLN A 526 -14.04 -15.54 37.92
CA GLN A 526 -15.20 -16.41 37.68
C GLN A 526 -15.92 -16.77 39.00
N ASN A 527 -15.18 -17.12 40.06
CA ASN A 527 -15.77 -17.35 41.40
C ASN A 527 -16.54 -16.13 41.91
N ILE A 528 -15.97 -14.93 41.74
CA ILE A 528 -16.63 -13.67 42.14
C ILE A 528 -17.86 -13.42 41.25
N LYS A 529 -17.79 -13.72 39.95
CA LYS A 529 -18.91 -13.57 39.02
C LYS A 529 -20.06 -14.52 39.37
N GLU A 530 -19.78 -15.78 39.66
CA GLU A 530 -20.76 -16.79 40.11
C GLU A 530 -21.39 -16.43 41.47
N GLN A 531 -20.63 -15.83 42.39
CA GLN A 531 -21.17 -15.26 43.64
C GLN A 531 -22.06 -14.02 43.45
N ASN A 532 -22.00 -13.36 42.29
CA ASN A 532 -22.77 -12.15 42.00
C ASN A 532 -23.94 -12.38 41.03
N GLU A 533 -23.77 -13.24 40.04
CA GLU A 533 -24.79 -13.70 39.09
C GLU A 533 -25.65 -14.80 39.71
N THR A 534 -26.45 -14.45 40.73
CA THR A 534 -27.48 -15.36 41.24
C THR A 534 -28.46 -15.70 40.10
N PRO A 535 -28.64 -16.98 39.72
CA PRO A 535 -29.58 -17.36 38.66
C PRO A 535 -31.04 -17.15 39.07
N ASP A 536 -31.30 -16.98 40.39
CA ASP A 536 -32.59 -16.61 40.94
C ASP A 536 -32.75 -15.08 41.05
N ILE A 537 -33.75 -14.55 40.33
CA ILE A 537 -34.17 -13.14 40.35
C ILE A 537 -34.64 -12.70 41.75
N GLN A 538 -35.12 -13.61 42.60
CA GLN A 538 -35.56 -13.26 43.95
C GLN A 538 -34.38 -13.03 44.91
N GLN A 539 -33.25 -13.71 44.71
CA GLN A 539 -32.05 -13.53 45.52
C GLN A 539 -31.33 -12.21 45.19
N SER A 540 -31.18 -11.91 43.90
CA SER A 540 -30.66 -10.61 43.43
C SER A 540 -31.54 -9.44 43.88
N LYS A 541 -32.87 -9.57 43.81
CA LYS A 541 -33.81 -8.57 44.39
C LYS A 541 -33.57 -8.33 45.87
N LYS A 542 -33.59 -9.38 46.70
CA LYS A 542 -33.34 -9.26 48.15
C LYS A 542 -31.98 -8.59 48.45
N ARG A 543 -30.92 -8.96 47.72
CA ARG A 543 -29.60 -8.36 47.87
C ARG A 543 -29.54 -6.88 47.48
N LEU A 544 -30.33 -6.46 46.50
CA LEU A 544 -30.49 -5.06 46.08
C LEU A 544 -31.46 -4.25 46.96
N GLY A 545 -31.91 -4.80 48.10
CA GLY A 545 -32.86 -4.14 49.01
C GLY A 545 -34.32 -4.20 48.57
N PHE A 546 -34.64 -4.87 47.44
CA PHE A 546 -36.01 -5.15 47.03
C PHE A 546 -36.55 -6.35 47.82
N THR A 547 -37.05 -6.08 49.02
CA THR A 547 -37.95 -7.00 49.73
C THR A 547 -39.29 -7.07 48.99
N LEU A 548 -39.73 -8.31 48.71
CA LEU A 548 -41.15 -8.63 48.62
C LEU A 548 -41.72 -8.80 50.04
#